data_AF-A0AAV4LAV3-F1
#
_entry.id   AF-A0AAV4LAV3-F1
#
_cell.length_a   1.000
_cell.length_b   1.000
_cell.length_c   1.000
_cell.angle_alpha   90.00
_cell.angle_beta   90.00
_cell.angle_gamma   90.00
#
_symmetry.space_group_name_H-M   'P 1'
#
loop_
_entity.id
_entity.type
_entity.pdbx_description
1 polymer ?
#
loop_
_entity_poly.entity_id
_entity_poly.type
_entity_poly.pdbx_seq_one_letter_code
_entity_poly.pdbx_strand_id
1 'polypeptide(L)'
;MRRRRITISLLLMLSTLLGILPFAGATEPDNDYPSVHRQYALLRLEDVGPGGPYETKEQLGRLRTVIDYLADESVPFQVSVIPRDRRLMPPDKWTDISIEHPDEKSKPFIDLMKYAEKRGGILGMHGYTHQYGNKKRPDGFENTSIGREFDVSDAPETKTAAYAADKITKSLHAFQAAGLHPLYWESPHYADTRVQRDVFSSYMGILYEPNFQDIRSLKDVVYQEEINRWGSPSLGVVYIPAPLRFVQDGNSVDRILNEAKKGNVLASMYFHPYLDFPFLEPVLDANGKPVIRDGLPEYRYKPGSHSYLHRLVTGMRAEGYRFVSIFDVVPFAPAHRIPLPQGASFVKAEDLLGNGAADRVAIDQKRGRVYVQTKTLTWPRNQDSGDWQPWLDTHQPLTGKPLIGDFNGDGRLDLLLLQANGVCRLYVNTGIQFVHKRDYRLPVASQTILVDTMKGDGGAELIALDQQTGKIRSFRFVEDQVHTDTWQIPSLKTGRGEYLLADINGDGHADLIFWSHQEHVAYVSLSTGKGSFLPWHIGYRAIADASVTTGDVDGDGKADLILFYPKEGIWEVASSIGSSFMRREERFGPWARGENRFISTADLDGNRREDLLSYDPLSGVVDTALSYQGIR
;
A
#
# COMPACT_ATOMS: atom_id res chain seq x y z
N MET A 1 -22.64 -66.77 -53.95
CA MET A 1 -24.07 -66.57 -53.61
C MET A 1 -24.16 -65.55 -52.48
N ARG A 2 -24.94 -64.49 -52.68
CA ARG A 2 -25.35 -63.38 -51.80
C ARG A 2 -24.89 -63.37 -50.33
N ARG A 3 -24.39 -62.21 -49.87
CA ARG A 3 -25.18 -61.26 -49.03
C ARG A 3 -24.56 -59.84 -49.07
N ARG A 4 -25.40 -58.86 -49.40
CA ARG A 4 -25.15 -57.40 -49.35
C ARG A 4 -25.30 -56.89 -47.91
N ARG A 5 -24.64 -55.76 -47.57
CA ARG A 5 -25.32 -54.53 -47.11
C ARG A 5 -24.38 -53.32 -47.08
N ILE A 6 -24.99 -52.18 -47.41
CA ILE A 6 -24.54 -50.79 -47.64
C ILE A 6 -24.41 -50.09 -46.26
N THR A 7 -23.24 -49.55 -45.87
CA THR A 7 -22.67 -48.17 -46.01
C THR A 7 -23.20 -47.12 -45.02
N ILE A 8 -22.28 -46.38 -44.38
CA ILE A 8 -22.17 -44.89 -44.16
C ILE A 8 -21.19 -44.69 -42.97
N SER A 9 -19.89 -44.45 -43.23
CA SER A 9 -19.19 -43.15 -43.37
C SER A 9 -18.79 -42.50 -42.03
N LEU A 10 -17.52 -42.69 -41.63
CA LEU A 10 -16.78 -41.81 -40.73
C LEU A 10 -15.45 -41.49 -41.42
N LEU A 11 -15.26 -40.25 -41.88
CA LEU A 11 -14.02 -39.83 -42.54
C LEU A 11 -13.07 -39.26 -41.50
N LEU A 12 -11.98 -39.98 -41.26
CA LEU A 12 -10.72 -39.43 -40.75
C LEU A 12 -10.13 -38.48 -41.78
N MET A 13 -9.50 -37.39 -41.33
CA MET A 13 -8.43 -36.74 -42.09
C MET A 13 -7.17 -36.67 -41.23
N LEU A 14 -6.16 -37.32 -41.78
CA LEU A 14 -4.76 -37.42 -41.38
C LEU A 14 -4.09 -36.05 -41.55
N SER A 15 -3.18 -35.67 -40.65
CA SER A 15 -2.05 -34.83 -41.05
C SER A 15 -0.78 -35.27 -40.34
N THR A 16 0.27 -35.30 -41.15
CA THR A 16 1.59 -35.91 -40.99
C THR A 16 2.54 -35.06 -40.14
N LEU A 17 3.34 -35.74 -39.31
CA LEU A 17 4.50 -35.20 -38.61
C LEU A 17 5.52 -34.58 -39.59
N LEU A 18 5.91 -33.34 -39.33
CA LEU A 18 7.30 -32.88 -39.52
C LEU A 18 7.76 -32.24 -38.22
N GLY A 19 8.97 -32.63 -37.77
CA GLY A 19 9.52 -32.30 -36.47
C GLY A 19 9.66 -30.80 -36.23
N ILE A 20 9.11 -30.36 -35.10
CA ILE A 20 9.35 -29.05 -34.50
C ILE A 20 10.01 -29.34 -33.14
N LEU A 21 11.22 -28.83 -32.95
CA LEU A 21 11.86 -28.68 -31.65
C LEU A 21 10.81 -28.19 -30.65
N PRO A 22 10.74 -28.69 -29.40
CA PRO A 22 9.90 -28.04 -28.42
C PRO A 22 10.45 -26.61 -28.27
N PHE A 23 9.72 -25.65 -28.84
CA PHE A 23 9.72 -24.30 -28.32
C PHE A 23 9.48 -24.51 -26.82
N ALA A 24 10.48 -24.20 -26.02
CA ALA A 24 10.23 -23.84 -24.64
C ALA A 24 9.19 -22.72 -24.75
N GLY A 25 7.93 -23.09 -24.55
CA GLY A 25 6.87 -22.13 -24.32
C GLY A 25 7.42 -21.25 -23.22
N ALA A 26 7.41 -19.94 -23.45
CA ALA A 26 7.41 -19.02 -22.36
C ALA A 26 6.23 -19.46 -21.48
N THR A 27 6.55 -20.21 -20.43
CA THR A 27 5.72 -20.28 -19.24
C THR A 27 5.42 -18.83 -18.92
N GLU A 28 4.15 -18.47 -18.82
CA GLU A 28 3.80 -17.23 -18.11
C GLU A 28 4.66 -17.21 -16.84
N PRO A 29 5.37 -16.11 -16.53
CA PRO A 29 6.19 -16.09 -15.33
C PRO A 29 5.27 -16.47 -14.18
N ASP A 30 5.59 -17.58 -13.51
CA ASP A 30 4.83 -18.06 -12.37
C ASP A 30 4.63 -16.88 -11.43
N ASN A 31 3.37 -16.72 -11.01
CA ASN A 31 2.89 -15.59 -10.24
C ASN A 31 3.34 -15.75 -8.77
N ASP A 32 4.66 -15.79 -8.55
CA ASP A 32 5.38 -16.06 -7.29
C ASP A 32 5.34 -14.87 -6.31
N TYR A 33 4.15 -14.34 -6.05
CA TYR A 33 3.93 -13.27 -5.08
C TYR A 33 2.95 -13.74 -3.99
N PRO A 34 3.26 -13.61 -2.70
CA PRO A 34 4.50 -13.98 -2.02
C PRO A 34 4.18 -14.97 -0.87
N SER A 35 4.45 -16.27 -1.00
CA SER A 35 4.49 -17.13 0.20
C SER A 35 5.23 -18.45 0.11
N VAL A 36 5.31 -19.11 -1.04
CA VAL A 36 5.69 -20.55 -1.03
C VAL A 36 7.14 -20.81 -0.61
N HIS A 37 8.00 -19.78 -0.64
CA HIS A 37 9.39 -19.87 -0.19
C HIS A 37 9.69 -19.04 1.07
N ARG A 38 8.70 -18.35 1.63
CA ARG A 38 8.91 -17.42 2.75
C ARG A 38 8.34 -18.02 4.01
N GLN A 39 9.19 -18.20 5.02
CA GLN A 39 8.76 -18.62 6.36
C GLN A 39 8.13 -17.42 7.10
N TYR A 40 7.10 -16.80 6.51
CA TYR A 40 6.34 -15.69 7.10
C TYR A 40 4.98 -16.16 7.61
N ALA A 41 4.60 -15.70 8.79
CA ALA A 41 3.30 -16.01 9.39
C ALA A 41 2.49 -14.73 9.66
N LEU A 42 1.21 -14.75 9.30
CA LEU A 42 0.25 -13.68 9.56
C LEU A 42 -0.81 -14.14 10.58
N LEU A 43 -1.08 -13.33 11.60
CA LEU A 43 -2.03 -13.64 12.66
C LEU A 43 -3.06 -12.52 12.83
N ARG A 44 -4.31 -12.84 12.51
CA ARG A 44 -5.45 -11.95 12.73
C ARG A 44 -6.27 -12.36 13.95
N LEU A 45 -6.53 -11.43 14.86
CA LEU A 45 -7.52 -11.56 15.91
C LEU A 45 -8.91 -11.27 15.33
N GLU A 46 -9.87 -12.19 15.47
CA GLU A 46 -11.19 -12.09 14.83
C GLU A 46 -12.33 -11.94 15.84
N ASP A 47 -13.48 -11.48 15.36
CA ASP A 47 -14.72 -11.22 16.08
C ASP A 47 -14.59 -10.26 17.26
N VAL A 48 -13.68 -9.28 17.19
CA VAL A 48 -13.40 -8.37 18.29
C VAL A 48 -14.38 -7.18 18.26
N GLY A 49 -15.36 -7.15 19.15
CA GLY A 49 -16.35 -6.07 19.23
C GLY A 49 -16.59 -5.56 20.65
N PRO A 50 -17.33 -4.45 20.84
CA PRO A 50 -17.58 -3.85 22.15
C PRO A 50 -18.59 -4.63 23.03
N GLY A 51 -19.02 -5.82 22.59
CA GLY A 51 -19.95 -6.67 23.31
C GLY A 51 -19.53 -8.14 23.27
N GLY A 52 -20.46 -9.03 23.62
CA GLY A 52 -20.25 -10.48 23.58
C GLY A 52 -19.15 -10.93 24.55
N PRO A 53 -18.12 -11.63 24.07
CA PRO A 53 -17.02 -12.08 24.92
C PRO A 53 -16.13 -10.93 25.43
N TYR A 54 -16.39 -9.67 25.05
CA TYR A 54 -15.60 -8.49 25.42
C TYR A 54 -16.45 -7.39 26.10
N GLU A 55 -17.66 -7.70 26.54
CA GLU A 55 -18.63 -6.73 27.08
C GLU A 55 -18.23 -6.12 28.44
N THR A 56 -17.51 -6.88 29.27
CA THR A 56 -17.15 -6.48 30.64
C THR A 56 -15.71 -6.01 30.76
N LYS A 57 -15.41 -5.18 31.76
CA LYS A 57 -14.03 -4.73 32.03
C LYS A 57 -13.09 -5.90 32.32
N GLU A 58 -13.59 -6.94 32.99
CA GLU A 58 -12.85 -8.18 33.25
C GLU A 58 -12.50 -8.93 31.97
N GLN A 59 -13.40 -8.97 30.98
CA GLN A 59 -13.13 -9.56 29.67
C GLN A 59 -12.16 -8.70 28.85
N LEU A 60 -12.32 -7.38 28.88
CA LEU A 60 -11.38 -6.46 28.23
C LEU A 60 -9.98 -6.54 28.85
N GLY A 61 -9.87 -6.70 30.17
CA GLY A 61 -8.60 -6.95 30.85
C GLY A 61 -7.90 -8.23 30.38
N ARG A 62 -8.68 -9.27 30.07
CA ARG A 62 -8.18 -10.51 29.45
C ARG A 62 -7.76 -10.31 28.00
N LEU A 63 -8.55 -9.60 27.19
CA LEU A 63 -8.18 -9.25 25.82
C LEU A 63 -6.87 -8.45 25.78
N ARG A 64 -6.71 -7.48 26.69
CA ARG A 64 -5.44 -6.76 26.85
C ARG A 64 -4.28 -7.69 27.12
N THR A 65 -4.45 -8.74 27.93
CA THR A 65 -3.37 -9.70 28.24
C THR A 65 -2.96 -10.48 26.99
N VAL A 66 -3.91 -10.79 26.09
CA VAL A 66 -3.61 -11.40 24.79
C VAL A 66 -2.83 -10.43 23.90
N ILE A 67 -3.23 -9.15 23.85
CA ILE A 67 -2.52 -8.09 23.11
C ILE A 67 -1.10 -7.89 23.66
N ASP A 68 -0.96 -7.83 24.99
CA ASP A 68 0.32 -7.68 25.67
C ASP A 68 1.25 -8.83 25.33
N TYR A 69 0.76 -10.07 25.42
CA TYR A 69 1.55 -11.25 25.05
C TYR A 69 2.06 -11.18 23.61
N LEU A 70 1.20 -10.86 22.63
CA LEU A 70 1.61 -10.75 21.23
C LEU A 70 2.67 -9.66 21.03
N ALA A 71 2.46 -8.49 21.64
CA ALA A 71 3.38 -7.37 21.54
C ALA A 71 4.72 -7.65 22.25
N ASP A 72 4.70 -8.24 23.46
CA ASP A 72 5.90 -8.58 24.23
C ASP A 72 6.71 -9.69 23.54
N GLU A 73 6.02 -10.63 22.88
CA GLU A 73 6.65 -11.63 22.03
C GLU A 73 7.08 -11.06 20.68
N SER A 74 6.87 -9.78 20.36
CA SER A 74 7.19 -9.21 19.05
C SER A 74 6.51 -9.98 17.90
N VAL A 75 5.25 -10.35 18.08
CA VAL A 75 4.37 -10.95 17.05
C VAL A 75 3.49 -9.83 16.50
N PRO A 76 3.73 -9.32 15.28
CA PRO A 76 2.81 -8.41 14.64
C PRO A 76 1.44 -9.07 14.48
N PHE A 77 0.38 -8.31 14.73
CA PHE A 77 -0.98 -8.84 14.70
C PHE A 77 -1.97 -7.83 14.11
N GLN A 78 -3.05 -8.37 13.56
CA GLN A 78 -4.16 -7.61 13.02
C GLN A 78 -5.41 -7.87 13.87
N VAL A 79 -6.37 -6.95 13.89
CA VAL A 79 -7.60 -7.08 14.66
C VAL A 79 -8.80 -6.75 13.77
N SER A 80 -9.59 -7.76 13.45
CA SER A 80 -10.88 -7.64 12.78
C SER A 80 -11.92 -7.16 13.79
N VAL A 81 -12.25 -5.87 13.74
CA VAL A 81 -13.10 -5.20 14.72
C VAL A 81 -14.53 -5.05 14.20
N ILE A 82 -15.50 -5.44 15.03
CA ILE A 82 -16.93 -5.21 14.82
C ILE A 82 -17.29 -3.87 15.50
N PRO A 83 -17.68 -2.82 14.75
CA PRO A 83 -17.95 -1.51 15.33
C PRO A 83 -19.12 -1.47 16.32
N ARG A 84 -20.12 -2.32 16.09
CA ARG A 84 -21.39 -2.26 16.83
C ARG A 84 -21.89 -3.66 17.14
N ASP A 85 -21.90 -3.99 18.43
CA ASP A 85 -22.54 -5.21 18.90
C ASP A 85 -24.04 -4.94 19.09
N ARG A 86 -24.88 -5.68 18.37
CA ARG A 86 -26.32 -5.57 18.51
C ARG A 86 -26.97 -6.94 18.61
N ARG A 87 -27.28 -7.35 19.84
CA ARG A 87 -27.82 -8.69 20.13
C ARG A 87 -29.15 -8.65 20.86
N LEU A 88 -30.02 -9.59 20.52
CA LEU A 88 -31.23 -9.87 21.27
C LEU A 88 -30.88 -10.84 22.41
N MET A 89 -31.04 -10.37 23.65
CA MET A 89 -30.74 -11.14 24.86
C MET A 89 -32.02 -11.64 25.52
N PRO A 90 -32.02 -12.79 26.19
CA PRO A 90 -33.17 -13.22 26.99
C PRO A 90 -33.55 -12.18 28.07
N PRO A 91 -34.85 -11.90 28.33
CA PRO A 91 -36.04 -12.40 27.65
C PRO A 91 -36.50 -11.45 26.52
N ASP A 92 -35.85 -11.52 25.36
CA ASP A 92 -36.12 -10.69 24.17
C ASP A 92 -35.83 -9.17 24.37
N LYS A 93 -34.79 -8.83 25.12
CA LYS A 93 -34.26 -7.47 25.29
C LYS A 93 -33.09 -7.21 24.35
N TRP A 94 -33.20 -6.19 23.51
CA TRP A 94 -32.08 -5.75 22.68
C TRP A 94 -30.98 -5.07 23.51
N THR A 95 -29.75 -5.44 23.18
CA THR A 95 -28.53 -4.74 23.54
C THR A 95 -27.96 -4.07 22.30
N ASP A 96 -27.35 -2.91 22.49
CA ASP A 96 -26.79 -2.10 21.41
C ASP A 96 -25.60 -1.32 21.99
N ILE A 97 -24.40 -1.78 21.67
CA ILE A 97 -23.15 -1.17 22.13
C ILE A 97 -22.37 -0.80 20.88
N SER A 98 -22.12 0.49 20.68
CA SER A 98 -21.47 1.03 19.47
C SER A 98 -20.23 1.83 19.83
N ILE A 99 -19.20 1.72 19.01
CA ILE A 99 -18.03 2.61 19.09
C ILE A 99 -18.31 4.02 18.53
N GLU A 100 -19.36 4.16 17.71
CA GLU A 100 -19.73 5.42 17.04
C GLU A 100 -20.21 6.50 18.03
N HIS A 101 -20.84 6.08 19.13
CA HIS A 101 -21.35 6.95 20.19
C HIS A 101 -20.80 6.46 21.53
N PRO A 102 -19.55 6.83 21.86
CA PRO A 102 -18.87 6.32 23.05
C PRO A 102 -19.68 6.59 24.33
N ASP A 103 -19.98 5.54 25.07
CA ASP A 103 -20.62 5.60 26.39
C ASP A 103 -19.77 4.86 27.44
N GLU A 104 -20.28 4.71 28.66
CA GLU A 104 -19.56 4.00 29.73
C GLU A 104 -19.25 2.53 29.39
N LYS A 105 -20.00 1.92 28.46
CA LYS A 105 -19.82 0.52 28.05
C LYS A 105 -18.81 0.40 26.91
N SER A 106 -18.91 1.23 25.87
CA SER A 106 -18.03 1.15 24.70
C SER A 106 -16.69 1.85 24.89
N LYS A 107 -16.61 2.87 25.76
CA LYS A 107 -15.36 3.63 25.96
C LYS A 107 -14.16 2.75 26.37
N PRO A 108 -14.27 1.82 27.34
CA PRO A 108 -13.14 0.94 27.68
C PRO A 108 -12.66 0.06 26.51
N PHE A 109 -13.57 -0.36 25.62
CA PHE A 109 -13.21 -1.10 24.41
C PHE A 109 -12.45 -0.21 23.41
N ILE A 110 -12.94 1.02 23.16
CA ILE A 110 -12.28 1.99 22.27
C ILE A 110 -10.87 2.31 22.79
N ASP A 111 -10.73 2.58 24.09
CA ASP A 111 -9.44 2.87 24.70
C ASP A 111 -8.48 1.67 24.57
N LEU A 112 -8.99 0.43 24.65
CA LEU A 112 -8.20 -0.78 24.41
C LEU A 112 -7.82 -0.97 22.94
N MET A 113 -8.66 -0.60 21.97
CA MET A 113 -8.30 -0.65 20.55
C MET A 113 -7.23 0.38 20.20
N LYS A 114 -7.30 1.59 20.78
CA LYS A 114 -6.21 2.59 20.69
C LYS A 114 -4.93 2.10 21.34
N TYR A 115 -5.04 1.36 22.44
CA TYR A 115 -3.90 0.70 23.05
C TYR A 115 -3.32 -0.39 22.13
N ALA A 116 -4.16 -1.19 21.47
CA ALA A 116 -3.70 -2.19 20.50
C ALA A 116 -2.92 -1.53 19.34
N GLU A 117 -3.41 -0.44 18.76
CA GLU A 117 -2.69 0.34 17.73
C GLU A 117 -1.32 0.80 18.23
N LYS A 118 -1.24 1.38 19.44
CA LYS A 118 0.03 1.79 20.06
C LYS A 118 1.00 0.64 20.34
N ARG A 119 0.50 -0.60 20.41
CA ARG A 119 1.28 -1.81 20.61
C ARG A 119 1.59 -2.53 19.28
N GLY A 120 1.40 -1.85 18.14
CA GLY A 120 1.68 -2.36 16.79
C GLY A 120 0.55 -3.17 16.16
N GLY A 121 -0.63 -3.21 16.79
CA GLY A 121 -1.82 -3.86 16.25
C GLY A 121 -2.43 -3.08 15.08
N ILE A 122 -2.78 -3.76 14.00
CA ILE A 122 -3.43 -3.15 12.84
C ILE A 122 -4.92 -3.45 12.87
N LEU A 123 -5.76 -2.41 12.91
CA LEU A 123 -7.21 -2.59 12.92
C LEU A 123 -7.75 -2.76 11.50
N GLY A 124 -8.76 -3.62 11.37
CA GLY A 124 -9.58 -3.75 10.16
C GLY A 124 -11.05 -3.83 10.52
N MET A 125 -11.90 -3.54 9.55
CA MET A 125 -13.35 -3.65 9.71
C MET A 125 -13.79 -5.09 9.49
N HIS A 126 -14.61 -5.59 10.42
CA HIS A 126 -15.28 -6.88 10.33
C HIS A 126 -16.80 -6.70 10.22
N GLY A 127 -17.24 -6.19 9.08
CA GLY A 127 -18.62 -5.74 8.89
C GLY A 127 -18.94 -4.43 9.62
N TYR A 128 -20.22 -4.20 9.89
CA TYR A 128 -20.69 -3.10 10.77
C TYR A 128 -21.30 -3.65 12.05
N THR A 129 -22.14 -4.66 11.93
CA THR A 129 -22.79 -5.30 13.09
C THR A 129 -22.44 -6.76 13.25
N HIS A 130 -21.90 -7.46 12.24
CA HIS A 130 -21.75 -8.92 12.25
C HIS A 130 -23.09 -9.69 12.22
N GLN A 131 -24.20 -9.08 12.65
CA GLN A 131 -25.57 -9.60 12.52
C GLN A 131 -26.43 -8.77 11.54
N TYR A 132 -27.51 -9.38 11.04
CA TYR A 132 -28.55 -8.71 10.25
C TYR A 132 -29.88 -8.59 11.02
N GLY A 133 -30.55 -7.46 10.80
CA GLY A 133 -31.92 -7.22 11.26
C GLY A 133 -32.03 -6.58 12.65
N ASN A 134 -33.27 -6.33 13.05
CA ASN A 134 -33.65 -5.70 14.33
C ASN A 134 -34.87 -6.37 14.97
N LYS A 135 -35.16 -7.60 14.55
CA LYS A 135 -36.27 -8.41 15.03
C LYS A 135 -35.73 -9.81 15.29
N LYS A 136 -36.44 -10.53 16.15
CA LYS A 136 -36.20 -11.96 16.36
C LYS A 136 -36.36 -12.69 15.03
N ARG A 137 -35.40 -13.57 14.71
CA ARG A 137 -35.38 -14.32 13.46
C ARG A 137 -35.48 -15.81 13.75
N PRO A 138 -35.96 -16.62 12.78
CA PRO A 138 -36.01 -18.06 12.95
C PRO A 138 -34.64 -18.74 13.07
N ASP A 139 -33.58 -18.14 12.50
CA ASP A 139 -32.20 -18.65 12.56
C ASP A 139 -31.50 -18.36 13.90
N GLY A 140 -32.02 -17.40 14.68
CA GLY A 140 -31.51 -17.03 15.99
C GLY A 140 -30.15 -16.34 15.97
N PHE A 141 -29.61 -15.99 14.80
CA PHE A 141 -28.28 -15.38 14.67
C PHE A 141 -28.20 -14.00 15.32
N GLU A 142 -29.32 -13.29 15.43
CA GLU A 142 -29.44 -12.03 16.16
C GLU A 142 -29.17 -12.17 17.66
N ASN A 143 -29.19 -13.38 18.21
CA ASN A 143 -28.90 -13.65 19.62
C ASN A 143 -27.41 -13.97 19.88
N THR A 144 -26.59 -13.99 18.82
CA THR A 144 -25.20 -14.46 18.90
C THR A 144 -24.22 -13.35 18.52
N SER A 145 -22.99 -13.43 19.04
CA SER A 145 -21.89 -12.57 18.58
C SER A 145 -21.28 -13.06 17.25
N ILE A 146 -21.76 -14.19 16.71
CA ILE A 146 -21.31 -14.89 15.48
C ILE A 146 -22.48 -15.02 14.50
N GLY A 147 -23.06 -13.87 14.13
CA GLY A 147 -24.22 -13.83 13.26
C GLY A 147 -23.87 -13.85 11.77
N ARG A 148 -24.83 -13.47 10.93
CA ARG A 148 -24.61 -13.27 9.50
C ARG A 148 -25.12 -11.89 9.11
N GLU A 149 -24.23 -11.05 8.58
CA GLU A 149 -24.58 -9.69 8.14
C GLU A 149 -24.90 -9.59 6.64
N PHE A 150 -24.26 -10.43 5.83
CA PHE A 150 -24.32 -10.43 4.36
C PHE A 150 -24.82 -11.77 3.82
N ASP A 151 -25.37 -11.78 2.60
CA ASP A 151 -25.94 -12.98 1.96
C ASP A 151 -26.87 -13.80 2.85
N VAL A 152 -27.77 -13.09 3.53
CA VAL A 152 -28.77 -13.67 4.42
C VAL A 152 -29.93 -14.20 3.57
N SER A 153 -30.23 -15.49 3.71
CA SER A 153 -31.09 -16.22 2.77
C SER A 153 -32.53 -15.70 2.66
N ASP A 154 -33.09 -15.21 3.77
CA ASP A 154 -34.46 -14.67 3.84
C ASP A 154 -34.51 -13.13 3.76
N ALA A 155 -33.38 -12.47 3.48
CA ALA A 155 -33.27 -11.03 3.37
C ALA A 155 -32.52 -10.62 2.09
N PRO A 156 -33.18 -10.64 0.92
CA PRO A 156 -32.54 -10.40 -0.38
C PRO A 156 -31.78 -9.08 -0.50
N GLU A 157 -32.18 -8.05 0.24
CA GLU A 157 -31.50 -6.75 0.27
C GLU A 157 -30.05 -6.86 0.76
N THR A 158 -29.75 -7.85 1.60
CA THR A 158 -28.40 -8.11 2.14
C THR A 158 -27.39 -8.61 1.11
N LYS A 159 -27.83 -8.83 -0.14
CA LYS A 159 -26.99 -9.24 -1.29
C LYS A 159 -26.64 -8.08 -2.22
N THR A 160 -27.18 -6.89 -1.97
CA THR A 160 -27.09 -5.76 -2.90
C THR A 160 -25.84 -4.91 -2.68
N ALA A 161 -25.39 -4.24 -3.74
CA ALA A 161 -24.33 -3.22 -3.66
C ALA A 161 -24.70 -2.09 -2.67
N ALA A 162 -25.96 -1.63 -2.72
CA ALA A 162 -26.45 -0.56 -1.84
C ALA A 162 -26.36 -0.94 -0.36
N TYR A 163 -26.70 -2.18 0.00
CA TYR A 163 -26.54 -2.66 1.37
C TYR A 163 -25.07 -2.74 1.80
N ALA A 164 -24.19 -3.26 0.95
CA ALA A 164 -22.75 -3.26 1.24
C ALA A 164 -22.20 -1.84 1.41
N ALA A 165 -22.59 -0.90 0.55
CA ALA A 165 -22.18 0.49 0.62
C ALA A 165 -22.65 1.16 1.92
N ASP A 166 -23.89 0.92 2.34
CA ASP A 166 -24.41 1.38 3.63
C ASP A 166 -23.60 0.83 4.80
N LYS A 167 -23.30 -0.48 4.81
CA LYS A 167 -22.57 -1.12 5.91
C LYS A 167 -21.13 -0.66 6.01
N ILE A 168 -20.38 -0.63 4.91
CA ILE A 168 -18.99 -0.15 4.96
C ILE A 168 -18.95 1.32 5.35
N THR A 169 -19.84 2.17 4.84
CA THR A 169 -19.89 3.60 5.21
C THR A 169 -20.17 3.79 6.70
N LYS A 170 -21.12 3.04 7.28
CA LYS A 170 -21.40 3.09 8.72
C LYS A 170 -20.24 2.58 9.57
N SER A 171 -19.58 1.52 9.12
CA SER A 171 -18.40 0.98 9.78
C SER A 171 -17.26 2.00 9.78
N LEU A 172 -16.95 2.60 8.62
CA LEU A 172 -15.99 3.69 8.48
C LEU A 172 -16.31 4.87 9.41
N HIS A 173 -17.56 5.34 9.40
CA HIS A 173 -18.00 6.45 10.25
C HIS A 173 -17.84 6.14 11.74
N ALA A 174 -18.17 4.91 12.16
CA ALA A 174 -18.02 4.48 13.54
C ALA A 174 -16.55 4.48 14.00
N PHE A 175 -15.63 3.99 13.16
CA PHE A 175 -14.19 4.05 13.42
C PHE A 175 -13.68 5.49 13.50
N GLN A 176 -14.07 6.35 12.54
CA GLN A 176 -13.70 7.77 12.53
C GLN A 176 -14.20 8.49 13.79
N ALA A 177 -15.46 8.27 14.19
CA ALA A 177 -16.03 8.85 15.40
C ALA A 177 -15.33 8.36 16.67
N ALA A 178 -14.85 7.12 16.69
CA ALA A 178 -14.06 6.57 17.79
C ALA A 178 -12.59 7.06 17.79
N GLY A 179 -12.11 7.67 16.69
CA GLY A 179 -10.71 8.02 16.48
C GLY A 179 -9.81 6.79 16.32
N LEU A 180 -10.29 5.79 15.57
CA LEU A 180 -9.59 4.55 15.19
C LEU A 180 -9.36 4.53 13.68
N HIS A 181 -8.32 3.83 13.21
CA HIS A 181 -7.90 3.87 11.80
C HIS A 181 -7.91 2.47 11.18
N PRO A 182 -9.01 2.04 10.53
CA PRO A 182 -9.05 0.72 9.91
C PRO A 182 -8.33 0.72 8.56
N LEU A 183 -7.48 -0.28 8.33
CA LEU A 183 -6.60 -0.34 7.16
C LEU A 183 -6.93 -1.50 6.19
N TYR A 184 -7.83 -2.40 6.59
CA TYR A 184 -8.36 -3.45 5.72
C TYR A 184 -9.84 -3.69 5.99
N TRP A 185 -10.50 -4.34 5.03
CA TRP A 185 -11.83 -4.90 5.19
C TRP A 185 -11.77 -6.42 5.22
N GLU A 186 -12.61 -7.04 6.03
CA GLU A 186 -12.83 -8.46 6.01
C GLU A 186 -14.33 -8.72 6.27
N SER A 187 -14.96 -9.40 5.33
CA SER A 187 -16.40 -9.64 5.39
C SER A 187 -16.70 -10.72 6.44
N PRO A 188 -17.64 -10.48 7.37
CA PRO A 188 -18.13 -11.47 8.32
C PRO A 188 -18.30 -12.86 7.71
N HIS A 189 -17.48 -13.80 8.17
CA HIS A 189 -17.46 -15.20 7.72
C HIS A 189 -17.32 -15.39 6.20
N TYR A 190 -16.72 -14.41 5.51
CA TYR A 190 -16.58 -14.36 4.05
C TYR A 190 -17.91 -14.54 3.29
N ALA A 191 -19.02 -14.08 3.89
CA ALA A 191 -20.37 -14.26 3.38
C ALA A 191 -20.81 -13.17 2.37
N ASP A 192 -19.89 -12.38 1.86
CA ASP A 192 -20.17 -11.35 0.87
C ASP A 192 -20.38 -11.94 -0.53
N THR A 193 -21.25 -11.27 -1.30
CA THR A 193 -21.39 -11.58 -2.74
C THR A 193 -20.32 -10.86 -3.56
N ARG A 194 -20.09 -11.32 -4.80
CA ARG A 194 -19.14 -10.66 -5.73
C ARG A 194 -19.40 -9.16 -5.89
N VAL A 195 -20.67 -8.78 -6.07
CA VAL A 195 -21.06 -7.37 -6.24
C VAL A 195 -20.74 -6.55 -4.98
N GLN A 196 -20.79 -7.16 -3.79
CA GLN A 196 -20.47 -6.48 -2.53
C GLN A 196 -18.96 -6.34 -2.34
N ARG A 197 -18.18 -7.35 -2.76
CA ARG A 197 -16.72 -7.26 -2.83
C ARG A 197 -16.24 -6.13 -3.74
N ASP A 198 -16.91 -5.96 -4.88
CA ASP A 198 -16.69 -4.81 -5.76
C ASP A 198 -17.03 -3.49 -5.04
N VAL A 199 -17.96 -3.46 -4.09
CA VAL A 199 -18.15 -2.27 -3.26
C VAL A 199 -17.02 -2.12 -2.24
N PHE A 200 -16.69 -3.15 -1.48
CA PHE A 200 -15.69 -3.07 -0.40
C PHE A 200 -14.30 -2.69 -0.91
N SER A 201 -13.88 -3.27 -2.04
CA SER A 201 -12.62 -2.93 -2.71
C SER A 201 -12.55 -1.49 -3.23
N SER A 202 -13.67 -0.76 -3.33
CA SER A 202 -13.62 0.66 -3.70
C SER A 202 -13.13 1.52 -2.54
N TYR A 203 -13.53 1.15 -1.32
CA TYR A 203 -13.15 1.85 -0.08
C TYR A 203 -11.80 1.41 0.44
N MET A 204 -11.47 0.12 0.26
CA MET A 204 -10.28 -0.51 0.82
C MET A 204 -9.36 -1.11 -0.24
N GLY A 205 -8.07 -0.78 -0.16
CA GLY A 205 -7.04 -1.38 -1.00
C GLY A 205 -6.70 -2.83 -0.64
N ILE A 206 -6.97 -3.24 0.61
CA ILE A 206 -6.76 -4.60 1.11
C ILE A 206 -8.08 -5.19 1.58
N LEU A 207 -8.41 -6.36 1.03
CA LEU A 207 -9.42 -7.26 1.54
C LEU A 207 -8.70 -8.46 2.18
N TYR A 208 -8.77 -8.58 3.51
CA TYR A 208 -8.15 -9.70 4.25
C TYR A 208 -9.05 -10.95 4.18
N GLU A 209 -9.41 -11.33 2.97
CA GLU A 209 -10.21 -12.49 2.63
C GLU A 209 -9.77 -13.03 1.27
N PRO A 210 -10.02 -14.31 0.95
CA PRO A 210 -9.74 -14.82 -0.38
C PRO A 210 -10.69 -14.23 -1.43
N ASN A 211 -10.19 -13.99 -2.63
CA ASN A 211 -11.03 -13.92 -3.81
C ASN A 211 -11.42 -15.35 -4.23
N PHE A 212 -12.64 -15.79 -3.87
CA PHE A 212 -13.13 -17.14 -4.20
C PHE A 212 -13.24 -17.46 -5.70
N GLN A 213 -13.06 -16.48 -6.59
CA GLN A 213 -13.03 -16.71 -8.04
C GLN A 213 -11.61 -17.01 -8.56
N ASP A 214 -10.57 -16.80 -7.74
CA ASP A 214 -9.18 -17.09 -8.08
C ASP A 214 -8.62 -18.16 -7.12
N ILE A 215 -8.35 -19.36 -7.64
CA ILE A 215 -7.81 -20.46 -6.85
C ILE A 215 -6.44 -20.14 -6.22
N ARG A 216 -5.67 -19.21 -6.82
CA ARG A 216 -4.40 -18.74 -6.25
C ARG A 216 -4.66 -17.94 -4.98
N SER A 217 -5.73 -17.15 -4.97
CA SER A 217 -6.16 -16.37 -3.80
C SER A 217 -6.66 -17.24 -2.65
N LEU A 218 -6.89 -18.54 -2.86
CA LEU A 218 -7.15 -19.49 -1.76
C LEU A 218 -5.87 -19.95 -1.05
N LYS A 219 -4.71 -19.72 -1.66
CA LYS A 219 -3.41 -20.21 -1.20
C LYS A 219 -2.46 -19.09 -0.82
N ASP A 220 -2.53 -17.95 -1.50
CA ASP A 220 -1.57 -16.86 -1.37
C ASP A 220 -2.23 -15.49 -1.60
N VAL A 221 -1.46 -14.43 -1.33
CA VAL A 221 -1.84 -13.05 -1.63
C VAL A 221 -2.00 -12.88 -3.14
N VAL A 222 -3.06 -12.19 -3.56
CA VAL A 222 -3.30 -11.91 -4.98
C VAL A 222 -3.65 -10.44 -5.17
N TYR A 223 -2.88 -9.77 -6.03
CA TYR A 223 -3.24 -8.48 -6.59
C TYR A 223 -4.18 -8.69 -7.78
N GLN A 224 -5.29 -7.95 -7.79
CA GLN A 224 -6.22 -7.91 -8.91
C GLN A 224 -6.22 -6.50 -9.49
N GLU A 225 -5.94 -6.37 -10.78
CA GLU A 225 -5.93 -5.11 -11.51
C GLU A 225 -7.29 -4.87 -12.19
N GLU A 226 -8.33 -4.64 -11.39
CA GLU A 226 -9.65 -4.28 -11.89
C GLU A 226 -9.99 -2.84 -11.51
N ILE A 227 -10.51 -2.07 -12.48
CA ILE A 227 -11.00 -0.73 -12.21
C ILE A 227 -12.32 -0.85 -11.48
N ASN A 228 -12.31 -0.47 -10.22
CA ASN A 228 -13.51 -0.31 -9.45
C ASN A 228 -14.22 0.98 -9.87
N ARG A 229 -15.54 0.92 -10.03
CA ARG A 229 -16.38 2.03 -10.49
C ARG A 229 -17.40 2.48 -9.44
N TRP A 230 -17.30 1.98 -8.22
CA TRP A 230 -18.14 2.43 -7.11
C TRP A 230 -17.52 3.69 -6.49
N GLY A 231 -18.22 4.83 -6.60
CA GLY A 231 -17.65 6.12 -6.23
C GLY A 231 -16.59 6.58 -7.24
N SER A 232 -15.47 7.09 -6.77
CA SER A 232 -14.35 7.46 -7.65
C SER A 232 -13.68 6.23 -8.24
N PRO A 233 -13.30 6.26 -9.53
CA PRO A 233 -12.56 5.18 -10.15
C PRO A 233 -11.27 4.88 -9.38
N SER A 234 -11.21 3.69 -8.82
CA SER A 234 -10.07 3.24 -8.05
C SER A 234 -9.46 2.00 -8.70
N LEU A 235 -8.14 1.89 -8.63
CA LEU A 235 -7.38 0.89 -9.36
C LEU A 235 -7.12 -0.31 -8.45
N GLY A 236 -7.56 -1.49 -8.86
CA GLY A 236 -7.16 -2.76 -8.26
C GLY A 236 -7.46 -2.94 -6.77
N VAL A 237 -7.07 -4.10 -6.25
CA VAL A 237 -7.24 -4.51 -4.86
C VAL A 237 -6.30 -5.67 -4.55
N VAL A 238 -5.92 -5.82 -3.27
CA VAL A 238 -5.12 -6.93 -2.78
C VAL A 238 -5.97 -7.84 -1.91
N TYR A 239 -5.99 -9.13 -2.24
CA TYR A 239 -6.64 -10.17 -1.43
C TYR A 239 -5.61 -10.93 -0.63
N ILE A 240 -5.82 -11.04 0.67
CA ILE A 240 -4.97 -11.82 1.58
C ILE A 240 -5.83 -12.95 2.16
N PRO A 241 -5.59 -14.23 1.84
CA PRO A 241 -6.35 -15.31 2.46
C PRO A 241 -5.85 -15.67 3.86
N ALA A 242 -6.61 -16.52 4.55
CA ALA A 242 -6.17 -17.25 5.74
C ALA A 242 -6.24 -18.79 5.53
N PRO A 243 -5.33 -19.39 4.73
CA PRO A 243 -5.42 -20.80 4.32
C PRO A 243 -5.30 -21.78 5.50
N LEU A 244 -4.57 -21.41 6.55
CA LEU A 244 -4.42 -22.24 7.75
C LEU A 244 -5.68 -22.24 8.63
N ARG A 245 -6.62 -21.33 8.34
CA ARG A 245 -7.92 -21.16 9.02
C ARG A 245 -7.75 -20.82 10.51
N PHE A 246 -8.75 -21.18 11.32
CA PHE A 246 -8.83 -20.80 12.71
C PHE A 246 -8.47 -21.87 13.71
N VAL A 247 -8.10 -21.37 14.88
CA VAL A 247 -8.03 -22.14 16.11
C VAL A 247 -9.43 -22.24 16.71
N GLN A 248 -9.86 -23.47 16.98
CA GLN A 248 -11.05 -23.84 17.73
C GLN A 248 -10.68 -24.43 19.10
N ASP A 249 -9.64 -25.25 19.11
CA ASP A 249 -9.18 -26.08 20.23
C ASP A 249 -7.71 -26.51 20.05
N GLY A 250 -7.22 -27.38 20.93
CA GLY A 250 -5.85 -27.88 20.84
C GLY A 250 -5.56 -28.67 19.56
N ASN A 251 -6.53 -29.42 19.03
CA ASN A 251 -6.36 -30.22 17.81
C ASN A 251 -6.21 -29.31 16.59
N SER A 252 -6.93 -28.20 16.56
CA SER A 252 -6.83 -27.21 15.49
C SER A 252 -5.48 -26.50 15.48
N VAL A 253 -4.83 -26.31 16.64
CA VAL A 253 -3.44 -25.82 16.72
C VAL A 253 -2.50 -26.83 16.06
N ASP A 254 -2.60 -28.11 16.41
CA ASP A 254 -1.75 -29.15 15.82
C ASP A 254 -1.97 -29.28 14.30
N ARG A 255 -3.22 -29.16 13.84
CA ARG A 255 -3.56 -29.09 12.41
C ARG A 255 -2.87 -27.91 11.73
N ILE A 256 -2.95 -26.70 12.30
CA ILE A 256 -2.33 -25.50 11.74
C ILE A 256 -0.81 -25.69 11.61
N LEU A 257 -0.15 -26.16 12.66
CA LEU A 257 1.29 -26.40 12.66
C LEU A 257 1.68 -27.47 11.61
N ASN A 258 0.90 -28.54 11.49
CA ASN A 258 1.14 -29.58 10.49
C ASN A 258 0.92 -29.10 9.05
N GLU A 259 -0.03 -28.20 8.80
CA GLU A 259 -0.21 -27.59 7.47
C GLU A 259 0.91 -26.59 7.17
N ALA A 260 1.33 -25.77 8.15
CA ALA A 260 2.45 -24.84 8.01
C ALA A 260 3.75 -25.58 7.64
N LYS A 261 4.05 -26.72 8.28
CA LYS A 261 5.21 -27.57 7.95
C LYS A 261 5.31 -27.97 6.48
N LYS A 262 4.17 -28.09 5.79
CA LYS A 262 4.16 -28.47 4.37
C LYS A 262 4.64 -27.35 3.47
N GLY A 263 4.58 -26.08 3.92
CA GLY A 263 5.07 -24.92 3.18
C GLY A 263 4.35 -24.62 1.86
N ASN A 264 3.16 -25.19 1.63
CA ASN A 264 2.48 -25.13 0.32
C ASN A 264 1.49 -23.96 0.16
N VAL A 265 1.27 -23.19 1.23
CA VAL A 265 0.31 -22.08 1.30
C VAL A 265 0.88 -20.98 2.18
N LEU A 266 0.36 -19.76 2.01
CA LEU A 266 0.58 -18.66 2.92
C LEU A 266 0.22 -19.09 4.34
N ALA A 267 1.15 -18.93 5.28
CA ALA A 267 0.90 -19.22 6.68
C ALA A 267 0.14 -18.08 7.34
N SER A 268 -1.10 -17.89 6.90
CA SER A 268 -2.04 -16.89 7.41
C SER A 268 -3.20 -17.59 8.10
N MET A 269 -3.52 -17.13 9.30
CA MET A 269 -4.51 -17.73 10.20
C MET A 269 -5.25 -16.66 10.99
N TYR A 270 -6.37 -17.06 11.60
CA TYR A 270 -7.11 -16.21 12.50
C TYR A 270 -7.39 -16.89 13.84
N PHE A 271 -7.45 -16.09 14.90
CA PHE A 271 -7.57 -16.54 16.28
C PHE A 271 -8.64 -15.73 16.98
N HIS A 272 -9.51 -16.40 17.74
CA HIS A 272 -10.48 -15.70 18.58
C HIS A 272 -9.88 -15.51 19.98
N PRO A 273 -9.57 -14.27 20.42
CA PRO A 273 -8.89 -14.01 21.69
C PRO A 273 -9.51 -14.69 22.91
N TYR A 274 -10.86 -14.78 22.95
CA TYR A 274 -11.58 -15.35 24.08
C TYR A 274 -11.26 -16.84 24.34
N LEU A 275 -10.72 -17.57 23.36
CA LEU A 275 -10.30 -18.96 23.54
C LEU A 275 -9.18 -19.11 24.57
N ASP A 276 -8.39 -18.06 24.77
CA ASP A 276 -7.29 -18.05 25.74
C ASP A 276 -7.71 -17.59 27.14
N PHE A 277 -8.93 -17.04 27.30
CA PHE A 277 -9.40 -16.52 28.58
C PHE A 277 -9.42 -17.54 29.74
N PRO A 278 -9.73 -18.84 29.52
CA PRO A 278 -9.64 -19.85 30.58
C PRO A 278 -8.22 -20.09 31.13
N PHE A 279 -7.18 -19.69 30.39
CA PHE A 279 -5.78 -19.81 30.80
C PHE A 279 -5.28 -18.59 31.60
N LEU A 280 -6.12 -17.58 31.77
CA LEU A 280 -5.79 -16.35 32.47
C LEU A 280 -6.29 -16.36 33.93
N GLU A 281 -5.54 -15.71 34.80
CA GLU A 281 -5.91 -15.43 36.18
C GLU A 281 -5.73 -13.93 36.50
N PRO A 282 -6.56 -13.35 37.38
CA PRO A 282 -6.43 -11.95 37.74
C PRO A 282 -5.14 -11.71 38.54
N VAL A 283 -4.50 -10.57 38.30
CA VAL A 283 -3.40 -10.08 39.16
C VAL A 283 -4.03 -9.37 40.35
N LEU A 284 -3.66 -9.79 41.55
CA LEU A 284 -4.21 -9.26 42.80
C LEU A 284 -3.16 -8.47 43.58
N ASP A 285 -3.58 -7.41 44.26
CA ASP A 285 -2.77 -6.65 45.19
C ASP A 285 -2.55 -7.41 46.53
N ALA A 286 -1.81 -6.80 47.46
CA ALA A 286 -1.53 -7.38 48.77
C ALA A 286 -2.79 -7.67 49.62
N ASN A 287 -3.94 -7.07 49.28
CA ASN A 287 -5.21 -7.26 49.95
C ASN A 287 -6.16 -8.21 49.19
N GLY A 288 -5.69 -8.83 48.11
CA GLY A 288 -6.49 -9.74 47.28
C GLY A 288 -7.47 -9.04 46.33
N LYS A 289 -7.32 -7.74 46.08
CA LYS A 289 -8.16 -6.99 45.12
C LYS A 289 -7.52 -6.98 43.73
N PRO A 290 -8.30 -7.00 42.63
CA PRO A 290 -7.74 -6.89 41.29
C PRO A 290 -6.93 -5.60 41.11
N VAL A 291 -5.71 -5.74 40.61
CA VAL A 291 -4.91 -4.60 40.17
C VAL A 291 -5.58 -3.97 38.95
N ILE A 292 -5.71 -2.65 38.93
CA ILE A 292 -6.31 -1.91 37.81
C ILE A 292 -5.21 -1.17 37.06
N ARG A 293 -5.12 -1.41 35.75
CA ARG A 293 -4.25 -0.68 34.82
C ARG A 293 -5.12 -0.05 33.75
N ASP A 294 -4.95 1.22 33.42
CA ASP A 294 -5.73 1.91 32.37
C ASP A 294 -7.25 1.71 32.48
N GLY A 295 -7.79 1.66 33.70
CA GLY A 295 -9.22 1.46 33.94
C GLY A 295 -9.75 0.02 33.75
N LEU A 296 -8.89 -0.96 33.45
CA LEU A 296 -9.24 -2.38 33.31
C LEU A 296 -8.50 -3.26 34.34
N PRO A 297 -9.14 -4.31 34.89
CA PRO A 297 -8.47 -5.31 35.72
C PRO A 297 -7.32 -6.00 34.99
N GLU A 298 -6.18 -6.12 35.67
CA GLU A 298 -4.99 -6.78 35.15
C GLU A 298 -5.10 -8.30 35.28
N TYR A 299 -4.68 -8.99 34.24
CA TYR A 299 -4.64 -10.45 34.16
C TYR A 299 -3.24 -10.88 33.75
N ARG A 300 -2.94 -12.15 33.99
CA ARG A 300 -1.75 -12.82 33.49
C ARG A 300 -2.09 -14.24 33.09
N TYR A 301 -1.28 -14.82 32.23
CA TYR A 301 -1.32 -16.25 31.99
C TYR A 301 -0.92 -17.01 33.25
N LYS A 302 -1.66 -18.08 33.55
CA LYS A 302 -1.35 -18.96 34.68
C LYS A 302 0.07 -19.54 34.51
N PRO A 303 0.90 -19.59 35.56
CA PRO A 303 2.24 -20.15 35.46
C PRO A 303 2.21 -21.58 34.87
N GLY A 304 3.05 -21.82 33.86
CA GLY A 304 3.12 -23.12 33.16
C GLY A 304 1.93 -23.43 32.24
N SER A 305 0.98 -22.51 32.07
CA SER A 305 -0.11 -22.70 31.11
C SER A 305 0.41 -22.68 29.68
N HIS A 306 -0.01 -23.66 28.88
CA HIS A 306 0.28 -23.74 27.46
C HIS A 306 -1.02 -23.47 26.71
N SER A 307 -1.42 -22.19 26.70
CA SER A 307 -2.63 -21.76 26.00
C SER A 307 -2.54 -22.06 24.50
N TYR A 308 -3.66 -21.95 23.79
CA TYR A 308 -3.68 -22.22 22.36
C TYR A 308 -2.78 -21.23 21.61
N LEU A 309 -2.80 -19.95 22.01
CA LEU A 309 -1.94 -18.94 21.40
C LEU A 309 -0.45 -19.17 21.68
N HIS A 310 -0.07 -19.57 22.91
CA HIS A 310 1.32 -19.91 23.23
C HIS A 310 1.84 -21.06 22.38
N ARG A 311 1.04 -22.13 22.26
CA ARG A 311 1.38 -23.29 21.43
C ARG A 311 1.51 -22.91 19.97
N LEU A 312 0.62 -22.06 19.46
CA LEU A 312 0.66 -21.59 18.08
C LEU A 312 1.93 -20.77 17.81
N VAL A 313 2.19 -19.73 18.60
CA VAL A 313 3.36 -18.85 18.41
C VAL A 313 4.67 -19.63 18.52
N THR A 314 4.81 -20.44 19.57
CA THR A 314 6.02 -21.24 19.80
C THR A 314 6.19 -22.30 18.70
N GLY A 315 5.10 -22.96 18.32
CA GLY A 315 5.10 -23.98 17.28
C GLY A 315 5.49 -23.41 15.91
N MET A 316 4.89 -22.29 15.49
CA MET A 316 5.22 -21.64 14.23
C MET A 316 6.70 -21.26 14.16
N ARG A 317 7.25 -20.68 15.23
CA ARG A 317 8.68 -20.36 15.33
C ARG A 317 9.57 -21.59 15.26
N ALA A 318 9.18 -22.69 15.90
CA ALA A 318 9.92 -23.95 15.83
C ALA A 318 9.98 -24.51 14.39
N GLU A 319 8.98 -24.22 13.56
CA GLU A 319 8.97 -24.53 12.11
C GLU A 319 9.70 -23.47 11.26
N GLY A 320 10.37 -22.50 11.88
CA GLY A 320 11.15 -21.45 11.23
C GLY A 320 10.35 -20.23 10.80
N TYR A 321 9.05 -20.17 11.10
CA TYR A 321 8.23 -19.02 10.74
C TYR A 321 8.52 -17.78 11.60
N ARG A 322 8.72 -16.64 10.93
CA ARG A 322 8.71 -15.30 11.50
C ARG A 322 7.33 -14.70 11.32
N PHE A 323 6.73 -14.20 12.41
CA PHE A 323 5.50 -13.43 12.29
C PHE A 323 5.78 -12.06 11.68
N VAL A 324 4.93 -11.64 10.76
CA VAL A 324 5.07 -10.38 10.01
C VAL A 324 3.75 -9.61 10.01
N SER A 325 3.83 -8.32 9.76
CA SER A 325 2.67 -7.47 9.53
C SER A 325 2.10 -7.74 8.13
N ILE A 326 0.79 -7.48 7.94
CA ILE A 326 0.21 -7.46 6.59
C ILE A 326 0.92 -6.45 5.66
N PHE A 327 1.50 -5.37 6.19
CA PHE A 327 2.24 -4.38 5.40
C PHE A 327 3.68 -4.77 5.10
N ASP A 328 4.24 -5.75 5.82
CA ASP A 328 5.51 -6.35 5.42
C ASP A 328 5.33 -7.23 4.17
N VAL A 329 4.10 -7.67 3.89
CA VAL A 329 3.75 -8.50 2.74
C VAL A 329 3.13 -7.68 1.61
N VAL A 330 2.34 -6.66 1.98
CA VAL A 330 1.63 -5.74 1.08
C VAL A 330 2.03 -4.30 1.44
N PRO A 331 3.23 -3.85 1.01
CA PRO A 331 3.71 -2.52 1.37
C PRO A 331 2.93 -1.38 0.70
N PHE A 332 2.33 -1.66 -0.46
CA PHE A 332 1.46 -0.74 -1.18
C PHE A 332 0.19 -1.46 -1.64
N ALA A 333 -0.92 -0.73 -1.61
CA ALA A 333 -2.13 -1.13 -2.30
C ALA A 333 -2.41 -0.19 -3.47
N PRO A 334 -2.72 -0.72 -4.66
CA PRO A 334 -3.29 0.05 -5.76
C PRO A 334 -4.42 0.95 -5.24
N ALA A 335 -4.51 2.18 -5.75
CA ALA A 335 -5.34 3.23 -5.18
C ALA A 335 -6.23 3.91 -6.22
N HIS A 336 -5.72 4.89 -6.97
CA HIS A 336 -6.55 5.70 -7.85
C HIS A 336 -6.12 5.54 -9.32
N ARG A 337 -7.09 5.68 -10.22
CA ARG A 337 -6.83 5.91 -11.64
C ARG A 337 -7.30 7.32 -11.99
N ILE A 338 -6.37 8.22 -12.25
CA ILE A 338 -6.61 9.66 -12.42
C ILE A 338 -6.47 10.01 -13.90
N PRO A 339 -7.56 10.29 -14.63
CA PRO A 339 -7.49 10.79 -15.99
C PRO A 339 -6.91 12.21 -16.02
N LEU A 340 -6.05 12.47 -17.00
CA LEU A 340 -5.50 13.81 -17.25
C LEU A 340 -6.47 14.65 -18.11
N PRO A 341 -6.36 15.99 -18.04
CA PRO A 341 -7.00 16.89 -19.00
C PRO A 341 -6.62 16.52 -20.44
N GLN A 342 -7.55 16.69 -21.38
CA GLN A 342 -7.34 16.27 -22.77
C GLN A 342 -6.11 16.95 -23.40
N GLY A 343 -5.15 16.13 -23.85
CA GLY A 343 -3.92 16.61 -24.49
C GLY A 343 -2.83 17.05 -23.52
N ALA A 344 -3.07 16.96 -22.21
CA ALA A 344 -2.04 17.15 -21.21
C ALA A 344 -1.19 15.89 -21.00
N SER A 345 0.06 16.09 -20.59
CA SER A 345 0.96 15.06 -20.08
C SER A 345 1.24 15.28 -18.61
N PHE A 346 1.43 14.20 -17.85
CA PHE A 346 1.85 14.30 -16.45
C PHE A 346 3.26 14.88 -16.36
N VAL A 347 3.48 15.75 -15.37
CA VAL A 347 4.79 16.38 -15.12
C VAL A 347 5.43 15.77 -13.88
N LYS A 348 4.83 15.98 -12.71
CA LYS A 348 5.32 15.51 -11.40
C LYS A 348 4.20 15.57 -10.36
N ALA A 349 4.37 14.82 -9.27
CA ALA A 349 3.63 15.03 -8.03
C ALA A 349 4.61 15.53 -6.96
N GLU A 350 4.30 16.65 -6.32
CA GLU A 350 5.11 17.26 -5.24
C GLU A 350 4.24 18.16 -4.37
N ASP A 351 4.67 18.46 -3.14
CA ASP A 351 3.96 19.38 -2.24
C ASP A 351 4.14 20.85 -2.68
N LEU A 352 3.34 21.29 -3.66
CA LEU A 352 3.39 22.65 -4.22
C LEU A 352 2.88 23.70 -3.20
N LEU A 353 2.02 23.29 -2.29
CA LEU A 353 1.36 24.17 -1.31
C LEU A 353 2.04 24.20 0.07
N GLY A 354 2.98 23.29 0.34
CA GLY A 354 3.63 23.14 1.64
C GLY A 354 2.71 22.55 2.72
N ASN A 355 1.69 21.78 2.33
CA ASN A 355 0.68 21.22 3.24
C ASN A 355 1.02 19.80 3.73
N GLY A 356 2.14 19.25 3.28
CA GLY A 356 2.62 17.91 3.65
C GLY A 356 2.14 16.79 2.73
N ALA A 357 1.31 17.07 1.72
CA ALA A 357 0.86 16.09 0.73
C ALA A 357 1.13 16.59 -0.70
N ALA A 358 1.44 15.66 -1.59
CA ALA A 358 1.81 15.99 -2.95
C ALA A 358 0.60 16.36 -3.82
N ASP A 359 0.71 17.54 -4.42
CA ASP A 359 -0.12 18.04 -5.49
C ASP A 359 0.38 17.51 -6.83
N ARG A 360 -0.53 17.33 -7.80
CA ARG A 360 -0.21 16.73 -9.10
C ARG A 360 -0.24 17.78 -10.19
N VAL A 361 0.78 17.80 -11.04
CA VAL A 361 0.93 18.78 -12.13
C VAL A 361 0.84 18.08 -13.48
N ALA A 362 0.01 18.62 -14.37
CA ALA A 362 -0.11 18.19 -15.76
C ALA A 362 -0.01 19.39 -16.71
N ILE A 363 0.53 19.18 -17.91
CA ILE A 363 0.79 20.26 -18.87
C ILE A 363 0.31 19.90 -20.27
N ASP A 364 -0.48 20.79 -20.87
CA ASP A 364 -0.74 20.80 -22.32
C ASP A 364 0.20 21.84 -22.94
N GLN A 365 1.38 21.39 -23.35
CA GLN A 365 2.38 22.27 -23.94
C GLN A 365 1.91 22.89 -25.27
N LYS A 366 1.05 22.20 -26.03
CA LYS A 366 0.60 22.68 -27.34
C LYS A 366 -0.36 23.86 -27.21
N ARG A 367 -1.26 23.80 -26.24
CA ARG A 367 -2.22 24.89 -25.95
C ARG A 367 -1.70 25.89 -24.94
N GLY A 368 -0.59 25.57 -24.28
CA GLY A 368 0.08 26.44 -23.33
C GLY A 368 -0.58 26.51 -21.97
N ARG A 369 -1.11 25.37 -21.51
CA ARG A 369 -1.86 25.25 -20.27
C ARG A 369 -1.16 24.36 -19.25
N VAL A 370 -1.20 24.77 -17.99
CA VAL A 370 -0.75 23.96 -16.85
C VAL A 370 -1.94 23.76 -15.93
N TYR A 371 -2.12 22.53 -15.50
CA TYR A 371 -3.17 22.10 -14.61
C TYR A 371 -2.56 21.55 -13.32
N VAL A 372 -3.18 21.87 -12.19
CA VAL A 372 -2.79 21.33 -10.89
C VAL A 372 -4.02 20.72 -10.22
N GLN A 373 -3.84 19.54 -9.62
CA GLN A 373 -4.82 18.88 -8.78
C GLN A 373 -4.26 18.83 -7.35
N THR A 374 -4.88 19.58 -6.43
CA THR A 374 -4.34 19.83 -5.08
C THR A 374 -4.98 19.00 -3.98
N LYS A 375 -5.89 18.10 -4.33
CA LYS A 375 -6.61 17.30 -3.34
C LYS A 375 -5.73 16.15 -2.88
N THR A 376 -5.43 16.12 -1.59
CA THR A 376 -4.78 14.98 -0.93
C THR A 376 -5.61 13.71 -1.13
N LEU A 377 -4.95 12.58 -1.41
CA LEU A 377 -5.62 11.28 -1.55
C LEU A 377 -5.83 10.67 -0.15
N THR A 378 -6.72 11.28 0.63
CA THR A 378 -7.02 10.82 2.00
C THR A 378 -7.90 9.58 2.01
N TRP A 379 -7.83 8.86 3.11
CA TRP A 379 -8.73 7.75 3.40
C TRP A 379 -10.17 8.22 3.75
N PRO A 380 -11.24 7.50 3.34
CA PRO A 380 -11.27 6.31 2.48
C PRO A 380 -11.00 6.57 0.98
N ARG A 381 -10.47 5.54 0.31
CA ARG A 381 -10.02 5.54 -1.11
C ARG A 381 -11.10 5.81 -2.15
N ASN A 382 -12.37 5.60 -1.84
CA ASN A 382 -13.46 5.76 -2.81
C ASN A 382 -13.91 7.22 -3.01
N GLN A 383 -13.27 8.17 -2.32
CA GLN A 383 -13.57 9.59 -2.42
C GLN A 383 -13.06 10.18 -3.74
N ASP A 384 -13.65 11.29 -4.16
CA ASP A 384 -13.20 12.07 -5.32
C ASP A 384 -11.72 12.47 -5.18
N SER A 385 -10.92 12.33 -6.24
CA SER A 385 -9.49 12.70 -6.26
C SER A 385 -9.26 14.20 -6.54
N GLY A 386 -10.32 14.98 -6.70
CA GLY A 386 -10.30 16.40 -7.01
C GLY A 386 -10.34 16.67 -8.51
N ASP A 387 -10.70 17.89 -8.89
CA ASP A 387 -10.64 18.33 -10.28
C ASP A 387 -9.26 18.89 -10.62
N TRP A 388 -8.88 18.77 -11.90
CA TRP A 388 -7.74 19.48 -12.46
C TRP A 388 -8.06 20.96 -12.66
N GLN A 389 -7.39 21.83 -11.91
CA GLN A 389 -7.59 23.28 -12.00
C GLN A 389 -6.57 23.91 -12.94
N PRO A 390 -6.97 24.79 -13.88
CA PRO A 390 -6.02 25.50 -14.73
C PRO A 390 -5.26 26.55 -13.91
N TRP A 391 -3.95 26.37 -13.77
CA TRP A 391 -3.06 27.28 -13.04
C TRP A 391 -2.23 28.17 -13.96
N LEU A 392 -2.18 27.87 -15.25
CA LEU A 392 -1.58 28.72 -16.28
C LEU A 392 -2.33 28.53 -17.59
N ASP A 393 -2.62 29.61 -18.31
CA ASP A 393 -3.02 29.60 -19.73
C ASP A 393 -2.32 30.77 -20.42
N THR A 394 -1.34 30.47 -21.26
CA THR A 394 -0.59 31.49 -22.02
C THR A 394 -1.21 31.79 -23.38
N HIS A 395 -2.23 31.02 -23.79
CA HIS A 395 -2.81 31.01 -25.14
C HIS A 395 -1.77 30.81 -26.26
N GLN A 396 -0.57 30.34 -25.94
CA GLN A 396 0.54 30.09 -26.85
C GLN A 396 1.29 28.82 -26.44
N PRO A 397 1.91 28.08 -27.37
CA PRO A 397 2.65 26.88 -26.97
C PRO A 397 3.74 27.16 -25.94
N LEU A 398 3.81 26.32 -24.89
CA LEU A 398 4.89 26.33 -23.90
C LEU A 398 6.05 25.48 -24.42
N THR A 399 7.23 26.08 -24.56
CA THR A 399 8.44 25.43 -25.07
C THR A 399 9.44 25.12 -23.96
N GLY A 400 10.05 23.94 -24.01
CA GLY A 400 11.05 23.48 -23.04
C GLY A 400 10.57 22.31 -22.18
N LYS A 401 11.51 21.71 -21.44
CA LYS A 401 11.25 20.68 -20.43
C LYS A 401 10.66 21.36 -19.18
N PRO A 402 9.48 20.94 -18.69
CA PRO A 402 8.93 21.46 -17.44
C PRO A 402 9.67 20.87 -16.24
N LEU A 403 9.99 21.71 -15.28
CA LEU A 403 10.68 21.38 -14.04
C LEU A 403 9.92 22.04 -12.88
N ILE A 404 9.78 21.33 -11.76
CA ILE A 404 9.13 21.81 -10.56
C ILE A 404 10.19 21.96 -9.46
N GLY A 405 10.19 23.09 -8.76
CA GLY A 405 11.15 23.38 -7.69
C GLY A 405 11.06 24.80 -7.15
N ASP A 406 11.59 25.06 -5.95
CA ASP A 406 11.63 26.39 -5.35
C ASP A 406 12.72 27.27 -6.02
N PHE A 407 12.41 27.83 -7.19
CA PHE A 407 13.38 28.58 -8.00
C PHE A 407 13.48 30.06 -7.62
N ASN A 408 12.66 30.52 -6.68
CA ASN A 408 12.67 31.90 -6.19
C ASN A 408 13.05 32.00 -4.69
N GLY A 409 13.08 30.87 -3.97
CA GLY A 409 13.44 30.75 -2.57
C GLY A 409 12.34 31.17 -1.59
N ASP A 410 11.07 31.08 -1.99
CA ASP A 410 9.91 31.49 -1.19
C ASP A 410 9.24 30.35 -0.42
N GLY A 411 9.77 29.12 -0.55
CA GLY A 411 9.27 27.92 0.09
C GLY A 411 8.12 27.24 -0.64
N ARG A 412 7.63 27.79 -1.77
CA ARG A 412 6.67 27.11 -2.66
C ARG A 412 7.38 26.64 -3.92
N LEU A 413 6.93 25.50 -4.44
CA LEU A 413 7.50 24.96 -5.67
C LEU A 413 6.92 25.69 -6.89
N ASP A 414 7.83 26.23 -7.71
CA ASP A 414 7.58 26.97 -8.94
C ASP A 414 7.66 26.07 -10.18
N LEU A 415 7.23 26.60 -11.33
CA LEU A 415 7.41 25.98 -12.64
C LEU A 415 8.52 26.67 -13.43
N LEU A 416 9.54 25.92 -13.84
CA LEU A 416 10.59 26.38 -14.75
C LEU A 416 10.51 25.62 -16.09
N LEU A 417 10.43 26.34 -17.20
CA LEU A 417 10.50 25.76 -18.54
C LEU A 417 11.90 25.93 -19.11
N LEU A 418 12.66 24.84 -19.19
CA LEU A 418 14.03 24.83 -19.72
C LEU A 418 14.07 24.47 -21.20
N GLN A 419 14.47 25.42 -22.03
CA GLN A 419 14.62 25.22 -23.47
C GLN A 419 16.00 24.65 -23.81
N ALA A 420 16.07 23.93 -24.94
CA ALA A 420 17.32 23.33 -25.44
C ALA A 420 18.45 24.35 -25.71
N ASN A 421 18.11 25.62 -25.91
CA ASN A 421 19.07 26.71 -26.12
C ASN A 421 19.54 27.37 -24.80
N GLY A 422 19.17 26.80 -23.65
CA GLY A 422 19.51 27.26 -22.30
C GLY A 422 18.65 28.40 -21.77
N VAL A 423 17.61 28.85 -22.48
CA VAL A 423 16.63 29.80 -21.91
C VAL A 423 15.76 29.06 -20.90
N CYS A 424 15.65 29.59 -19.68
CA CYS A 424 14.73 29.10 -18.67
C CYS A 424 13.66 30.15 -18.42
N ARG A 425 12.38 29.81 -18.58
CA ARG A 425 11.28 30.71 -18.21
C ARG A 425 10.70 30.30 -16.87
N LEU A 426 10.75 31.20 -15.89
CA LEU A 426 10.25 30.95 -14.55
C LEU A 426 8.84 31.49 -14.39
N TYR A 427 7.96 30.62 -13.93
CA TYR A 427 6.62 30.94 -13.47
C TYR A 427 6.51 30.62 -11.99
N VAL A 428 6.30 31.65 -11.18
CA VAL A 428 6.23 31.52 -9.72
C VAL A 428 4.86 31.09 -9.26
N ASN A 429 4.82 30.23 -8.25
CA ASN A 429 3.60 29.72 -7.63
C ASN A 429 3.03 30.72 -6.62
N THR A 430 1.83 31.24 -6.87
CA THR A 430 1.14 32.17 -5.96
C THR A 430 0.20 31.46 -4.97
N GLY A 431 0.24 30.13 -4.90
CA GLY A 431 -0.67 29.28 -4.12
C GLY A 431 -1.97 28.89 -4.85
N ILE A 432 -2.27 29.51 -6.00
CA ILE A 432 -3.48 29.23 -6.79
C ILE A 432 -3.24 29.26 -8.31
N GLN A 433 -2.06 29.72 -8.75
CA GLN A 433 -1.70 29.83 -10.16
C GLN A 433 -0.18 30.00 -10.31
N PHE A 434 0.32 29.77 -11.52
CA PHE A 434 1.68 30.07 -11.93
C PHE A 434 1.70 31.40 -12.71
N VAL A 435 2.55 32.34 -12.30
CA VAL A 435 2.69 33.65 -12.93
C VAL A 435 4.10 33.82 -13.48
N HIS A 436 4.23 34.20 -14.75
CA HIS A 436 5.54 34.48 -15.33
C HIS A 436 6.25 35.58 -14.53
N LYS A 437 7.44 35.27 -14.02
CA LYS A 437 8.25 36.19 -13.22
C LYS A 437 9.39 36.76 -14.03
N ARG A 438 10.17 35.88 -14.68
CA ARG A 438 11.38 36.26 -15.42
C ARG A 438 11.95 35.11 -16.25
N ASP A 439 12.89 35.46 -17.12
CA ASP A 439 13.67 34.51 -17.91
C ASP A 439 15.14 34.53 -17.49
N TYR A 440 15.75 33.35 -17.42
CA TYR A 440 17.19 33.14 -17.22
C TYR A 440 17.84 32.59 -18.48
N ARG A 441 19.17 32.67 -18.52
CA ARG A 441 19.97 31.99 -19.54
C ARG A 441 21.07 31.18 -18.89
N LEU A 442 20.93 29.86 -18.93
CA LEU A 442 21.93 28.93 -18.44
C LEU A 442 22.86 28.47 -19.57
N PRO A 443 24.17 28.32 -19.32
CA PRO A 443 25.13 27.80 -20.29
C PRO A 443 25.09 26.26 -20.38
N VAL A 444 23.95 25.69 -20.82
CA VAL A 444 23.66 24.23 -20.76
C VAL A 444 23.60 23.52 -22.11
N ALA A 445 24.34 24.00 -23.12
CA ALA A 445 24.27 23.42 -24.47
C ALA A 445 24.63 21.91 -24.49
N SER A 446 23.69 21.07 -24.93
CA SER A 446 23.85 19.62 -25.14
C SER A 446 24.12 18.77 -23.88
N GLN A 447 23.36 18.97 -22.80
CA GLN A 447 23.53 18.28 -21.51
C GLN A 447 22.24 17.56 -21.06
N THR A 448 22.39 16.44 -20.34
CA THR A 448 21.30 15.82 -19.57
C THR A 448 21.04 16.70 -18.36
N ILE A 449 19.80 17.16 -18.17
CA ILE A 449 19.45 18.02 -17.04
C ILE A 449 18.62 17.21 -16.04
N LEU A 450 19.21 17.01 -14.88
CA LEU A 450 18.58 16.48 -13.69
C LEU A 450 18.20 17.67 -12.79
N VAL A 451 17.08 17.54 -12.10
CA VAL A 451 16.61 18.56 -11.18
C VAL A 451 16.54 17.92 -9.83
N ASP A 452 17.12 18.60 -8.87
CA ASP A 452 16.93 18.25 -7.49
C ASP A 452 16.47 19.48 -6.70
N THR A 453 15.53 19.24 -5.79
CA THR A 453 14.90 20.27 -4.98
C THR A 453 15.02 19.85 -3.52
N MET A 454 16.22 19.44 -3.10
CA MET A 454 16.41 19.04 -1.71
C MET A 454 16.39 20.24 -0.77
N LYS A 455 15.69 20.03 0.35
CA LYS A 455 15.52 20.96 1.45
C LYS A 455 16.83 21.08 2.23
N GLY A 456 17.60 22.14 2.02
CA GLY A 456 18.81 22.39 2.82
C GLY A 456 19.11 23.86 3.06
N ASP A 457 18.95 24.71 2.04
CA ASP A 457 19.28 26.14 2.12
C ASP A 457 18.20 27.08 1.56
N GLY A 458 17.05 26.53 1.15
CA GLY A 458 15.87 27.30 0.73
C GLY A 458 15.82 27.64 -0.76
N GLY A 459 16.52 26.93 -1.64
CA GLY A 459 16.40 27.10 -3.09
C GLY A 459 16.62 25.83 -3.91
N ALA A 460 16.12 25.79 -5.14
CA ALA A 460 16.28 24.65 -6.05
C ALA A 460 17.68 24.61 -6.69
N GLU A 461 18.20 23.40 -6.95
CA GLU A 461 19.46 23.19 -7.64
C GLU A 461 19.27 22.35 -8.91
N LEU A 462 19.66 22.90 -10.07
CA LEU A 462 19.68 22.15 -11.32
C LEU A 462 21.06 21.56 -11.55
N ILE A 463 21.11 20.26 -11.82
CA ILE A 463 22.35 19.56 -12.13
C ILE A 463 22.36 19.23 -13.62
N ALA A 464 23.25 19.88 -14.35
CA ALA A 464 23.47 19.65 -15.76
C ALA A 464 24.68 18.75 -15.97
N LEU A 465 24.45 17.59 -16.55
CA LEU A 465 25.43 16.58 -16.84
C LEU A 465 25.80 16.58 -18.33
N ASP A 466 27.05 16.87 -18.63
CA ASP A 466 27.63 16.64 -19.95
C ASP A 466 28.08 15.18 -20.06
N GLN A 467 27.28 14.37 -20.75
CA GLN A 467 27.58 12.95 -20.96
C GLN A 467 28.80 12.71 -21.86
N GLN A 468 29.23 13.69 -22.66
CA GLN A 468 30.41 13.55 -23.51
C GLN A 468 31.69 13.81 -22.72
N THR A 469 31.68 14.83 -21.86
CA THR A 469 32.89 15.26 -21.12
C THR A 469 32.95 14.78 -19.68
N GLY A 470 31.85 14.25 -19.13
CA GLY A 470 31.76 13.85 -17.73
C GLY A 470 31.65 15.03 -16.75
N LYS A 471 31.51 16.26 -17.25
CA LYS A 471 31.41 17.46 -16.42
C LYS A 471 30.00 17.62 -15.88
N ILE A 472 29.93 18.01 -14.61
CA ILE A 472 28.69 18.42 -13.96
C ILE A 472 28.74 19.92 -13.71
N ARG A 473 27.67 20.60 -14.06
CA ARG A 473 27.42 21.99 -13.65
C ARG A 473 26.21 22.02 -12.76
N SER A 474 26.33 22.67 -11.61
CA SER A 474 25.17 22.96 -10.79
C SER A 474 24.75 24.41 -10.97
N PHE A 475 23.44 24.64 -10.96
CA PHE A 475 22.84 25.97 -11.00
C PHE A 475 21.89 26.07 -9.81
N ARG A 476 22.32 26.79 -8.77
CA ARG A 476 21.55 27.01 -7.56
C ARG A 476 20.79 28.33 -7.65
N PHE A 477 19.50 28.28 -7.34
CA PHE A 477 18.60 29.42 -7.37
C PHE A 477 18.41 29.93 -5.94
N VAL A 478 18.97 31.09 -5.61
CA VAL A 478 18.92 31.68 -4.25
C VAL A 478 18.57 33.15 -4.37
N GLU A 479 17.53 33.61 -3.67
CA GLU A 479 17.13 35.03 -3.59
C GLU A 479 17.09 35.74 -4.95
N ASP A 480 16.41 35.15 -5.92
CA ASP A 480 16.38 35.69 -7.28
C ASP A 480 17.78 35.83 -7.94
N GLN A 481 18.78 35.02 -7.59
CA GLN A 481 20.05 34.88 -8.32
C GLN A 481 20.34 33.43 -8.69
N VAL A 482 21.11 33.23 -9.76
CA VAL A 482 21.61 31.91 -10.15
C VAL A 482 23.10 31.84 -9.86
N HIS A 483 23.45 31.04 -8.86
CA HIS A 483 24.83 30.69 -8.56
C HIS A 483 25.21 29.48 -9.39
N THR A 484 26.38 29.54 -10.01
CA THR A 484 26.88 28.43 -10.84
C THR A 484 28.15 27.89 -10.23
N ASP A 485 28.12 26.61 -9.88
CA ASP A 485 29.31 25.85 -9.53
C ASP A 485 29.59 24.82 -10.63
N THR A 486 30.87 24.50 -10.83
CA THR A 486 31.27 23.45 -11.79
C THR A 486 32.11 22.42 -11.07
N TRP A 487 31.70 21.17 -11.17
CA TRP A 487 32.33 20.05 -10.52
C TRP A 487 32.70 18.99 -11.55
N GLN A 488 33.60 18.10 -11.16
CA GLN A 488 34.01 16.99 -12.00
C GLN A 488 33.87 15.69 -11.22
N ILE A 489 33.19 14.72 -11.82
CA ILE A 489 33.23 13.35 -11.33
C ILE A 489 34.45 12.67 -11.96
N PRO A 490 35.29 11.95 -11.19
CA PRO A 490 36.53 11.35 -11.70
C PRO A 490 36.34 10.40 -12.89
N SER A 491 35.13 9.88 -13.10
CA SER A 491 34.79 9.01 -14.22
C SER A 491 33.26 8.90 -14.36
N LEU A 492 32.66 9.55 -15.35
CA LEU A 492 31.22 9.43 -15.56
C LEU A 492 30.85 8.03 -16.11
N LYS A 493 29.74 7.45 -15.64
CA LYS A 493 29.20 6.20 -16.18
C LYS A 493 28.41 6.45 -17.46
N THR A 494 28.97 6.14 -18.63
CA THR A 494 28.30 6.31 -19.93
C THR A 494 27.72 5.00 -20.45
N GLY A 495 26.68 5.06 -21.30
CA GLY A 495 26.11 3.88 -21.95
C GLY A 495 24.59 3.99 -22.11
N ARG A 496 23.94 2.86 -22.39
CA ARG A 496 22.47 2.76 -22.36
C ARG A 496 22.01 2.72 -20.90
N GLY A 497 21.58 3.85 -20.38
CA GLY A 497 21.19 4.01 -18.99
C GLY A 497 20.55 5.37 -18.72
N GLU A 498 20.12 5.57 -17.48
CA GLU A 498 19.52 6.81 -16.99
C GLU A 498 20.15 7.24 -15.67
N TYR A 499 20.11 8.54 -15.40
CA TYR A 499 20.63 9.12 -14.17
C TYR A 499 19.49 9.57 -13.27
N LEU A 500 19.62 9.30 -11.98
CA LEU A 500 18.70 9.74 -10.94
C LEU A 500 19.48 10.56 -9.89
N LEU A 501 18.78 11.46 -9.23
CA LEU A 501 19.25 12.22 -8.07
C LEU A 501 18.35 11.90 -6.90
N ALA A 502 18.94 11.52 -5.77
CA ALA A 502 18.21 11.23 -4.55
C ALA A 502 19.16 11.24 -3.35
N ASP A 503 18.69 11.67 -2.19
CA ASP A 503 19.44 11.53 -0.93
C ASP A 503 19.30 10.10 -0.41
N ILE A 504 20.23 9.22 -0.81
CA ILE A 504 20.16 7.81 -0.42
C ILE A 504 20.79 7.59 0.95
N ASN A 505 21.53 8.57 1.49
CA ASN A 505 22.28 8.42 2.71
C ASN A 505 21.64 9.15 3.93
N GLY A 506 20.67 10.04 3.66
CA GLY A 506 19.92 10.81 4.65
C GLY A 506 20.66 12.05 5.16
N ASP A 507 21.67 12.55 4.44
CA ASP A 507 22.47 13.72 4.84
C ASP A 507 21.91 15.06 4.33
N GLY A 508 20.81 15.03 3.59
CA GLY A 508 20.15 16.19 3.00
C GLY A 508 20.75 16.64 1.66
N HIS A 509 21.70 15.89 1.09
CA HIS A 509 22.28 16.18 -0.22
C HIS A 509 21.94 15.07 -1.22
N ALA A 510 21.50 15.43 -2.43
CA ALA A 510 21.29 14.41 -3.44
C ALA A 510 22.59 13.74 -3.89
N ASP A 511 22.55 12.43 -3.86
CA ASP A 511 23.54 11.53 -4.42
C ASP A 511 23.23 11.24 -5.89
N LEU A 512 24.24 10.80 -6.63
CA LEU A 512 24.08 10.46 -8.05
C LEU A 512 23.96 8.95 -8.22
N ILE A 513 22.93 8.52 -8.95
CA ILE A 513 22.70 7.13 -9.32
C ILE A 513 22.71 7.02 -10.84
N PHE A 514 23.38 5.99 -11.36
CA PHE A 514 23.32 5.62 -12.78
C PHE A 514 22.78 4.20 -12.91
N TRP A 515 21.60 4.08 -13.51
CA TRP A 515 21.00 2.79 -13.85
C TRP A 515 21.44 2.34 -15.24
N SER A 516 22.15 1.23 -15.30
CA SER A 516 22.56 0.60 -16.56
C SER A 516 21.53 -0.42 -17.02
N HIS A 517 20.78 -0.10 -18.08
CA HIS A 517 19.83 -1.04 -18.70
C HIS A 517 20.52 -2.25 -19.35
N GLN A 518 21.81 -2.13 -19.69
CA GLN A 518 22.56 -3.24 -20.26
C GLN A 518 23.04 -4.23 -19.18
N GLU A 519 23.36 -3.73 -17.99
CA GLU A 519 23.91 -4.55 -16.90
C GLU A 519 22.88 -4.88 -15.81
N HIS A 520 21.74 -4.20 -15.82
CA HIS A 520 20.70 -4.20 -14.78
C HIS A 520 21.29 -3.84 -13.40
N VAL A 521 22.15 -2.81 -13.39
CA VAL A 521 22.92 -2.39 -12.20
C VAL A 521 22.66 -0.92 -11.92
N ALA A 522 22.37 -0.61 -10.65
CA ALA A 522 22.46 0.74 -10.13
C ALA A 522 23.90 0.98 -9.62
N TYR A 523 24.60 1.89 -10.28
CA TYR A 523 25.84 2.47 -9.79
C TYR A 523 25.52 3.68 -8.92
N VAL A 524 26.20 3.82 -7.79
CA VAL A 524 25.99 4.90 -6.82
C VAL A 524 27.27 5.70 -6.67
N SER A 525 27.12 7.01 -6.53
CA SER A 525 28.19 7.97 -6.29
C SER A 525 27.68 9.00 -5.29
N LEU A 526 28.08 8.86 -4.03
CA LEU A 526 27.61 9.74 -2.95
C LEU A 526 28.14 11.16 -3.11
N SER A 527 27.30 12.13 -2.80
CA SER A 527 27.69 13.53 -2.66
C SER A 527 28.55 13.73 -1.42
N THR A 528 29.36 14.79 -1.44
CA THR A 528 30.14 15.24 -0.29
C THR A 528 29.53 16.46 0.40
N GLY A 529 28.40 16.96 -0.12
CA GLY A 529 27.78 18.23 0.29
C GLY A 529 28.63 19.48 -0.02
N LYS A 530 29.82 19.30 -0.63
CA LYS A 530 30.81 20.38 -0.88
C LYS A 530 31.19 20.48 -2.36
N GLY A 531 30.25 20.14 -3.24
CA GLY A 531 30.45 20.23 -4.68
C GLY A 531 31.43 19.19 -5.25
N SER A 532 31.39 17.97 -4.72
CA SER A 532 32.11 16.83 -5.28
C SER A 532 31.39 15.53 -4.95
N PHE A 533 31.69 14.47 -5.70
CA PHE A 533 31.14 13.13 -5.48
C PHE A 533 32.24 12.10 -5.25
N LEU A 534 31.95 11.09 -4.44
CA LEU A 534 32.82 9.94 -4.23
C LEU A 534 32.92 9.07 -5.50
N PRO A 535 33.94 8.20 -5.61
CA PRO A 535 34.03 7.25 -6.73
C PRO A 535 32.80 6.33 -6.82
N TRP A 536 32.40 5.99 -8.05
CA TRP A 536 31.31 5.06 -8.28
C TRP A 536 31.57 3.67 -7.73
N HIS A 537 30.54 3.06 -7.15
CA HIS A 537 30.51 1.63 -6.82
C HIS A 537 29.16 1.02 -7.22
N ILE A 538 29.10 -0.31 -7.18
CA ILE A 538 27.85 -1.04 -7.43
C ILE A 538 26.98 -0.91 -6.18
N GLY A 539 25.85 -0.22 -6.31
CA GLY A 539 24.87 -0.07 -5.25
C GLY A 539 23.79 -1.15 -5.28
N TYR A 540 23.42 -1.64 -6.46
CA TYR A 540 22.42 -2.69 -6.61
C TYR A 540 22.57 -3.47 -7.92
N ARG A 541 22.22 -4.76 -7.93
CA ARG A 541 22.12 -5.56 -9.16
C ARG A 541 20.76 -6.25 -9.19
N ALA A 542 19.93 -5.85 -10.15
CA ALA A 542 18.63 -6.47 -10.36
C ALA A 542 18.74 -7.75 -11.19
N ILE A 543 17.65 -8.51 -11.20
CA ILE A 543 17.59 -9.78 -11.93
C ILE A 543 17.21 -9.60 -13.41
N ALA A 544 16.62 -8.46 -13.77
CA ALA A 544 16.20 -8.12 -15.13
C ALA A 544 16.18 -6.59 -15.31
N ASP A 545 16.09 -6.14 -16.56
CA ASP A 545 15.91 -4.73 -16.87
C ASP A 545 14.56 -4.23 -16.33
N ALA A 546 14.53 -2.98 -15.88
CA ALA A 546 13.37 -2.35 -15.25
C ALA A 546 13.38 -0.85 -15.55
N SER A 547 12.20 -0.23 -15.49
CA SER A 547 12.10 1.21 -15.27
C SER A 547 12.44 1.49 -13.81
N VAL A 548 13.20 2.55 -13.53
CA VAL A 548 13.62 2.87 -12.16
C VAL A 548 13.27 4.29 -11.74
N THR A 549 13.02 4.47 -10.45
CA THR A 549 12.91 5.76 -9.77
C THR A 549 13.39 5.61 -8.33
N THR A 550 13.47 6.72 -7.61
CA THR A 550 13.87 6.77 -6.20
C THR A 550 12.87 7.55 -5.38
N GLY A 551 12.72 7.19 -4.10
CA GLY A 551 11.82 7.86 -3.16
C GLY A 551 11.89 7.25 -1.76
N ASP A 552 11.61 8.02 -0.71
CA ASP A 552 11.55 7.51 0.67
C ASP A 552 10.22 6.79 0.92
N VAL A 553 10.09 5.56 0.41
CA VAL A 553 8.85 4.79 0.49
C VAL A 553 8.69 4.05 1.82
N ASP A 554 9.73 4.00 2.64
CA ASP A 554 9.71 3.35 3.94
C ASP A 554 9.76 4.29 5.15
N GLY A 555 9.91 5.59 4.90
CA GLY A 555 9.82 6.68 5.86
C GLY A 555 11.04 6.77 6.78
N ASP A 556 12.17 6.19 6.41
CA ASP A 556 13.40 6.24 7.21
C ASP A 556 14.26 7.49 6.94
N GLY A 557 13.82 8.36 6.02
CA GLY A 557 14.50 9.58 5.63
C GLY A 557 15.54 9.40 4.53
N LYS A 558 15.67 8.20 3.95
CA LYS A 558 16.56 7.91 2.81
C LYS A 558 15.73 7.52 1.60
N ALA A 559 16.19 7.94 0.44
CA ALA A 559 15.58 7.52 -0.81
C ALA A 559 15.92 6.05 -1.12
N ASP A 560 14.89 5.22 -1.24
CA ASP A 560 14.98 3.85 -1.72
C ASP A 560 15.07 3.79 -3.25
N LEU A 561 15.49 2.64 -3.81
CA LEU A 561 15.40 2.37 -5.24
C LEU A 561 14.13 1.56 -5.55
N ILE A 562 13.29 2.10 -6.42
CA ILE A 562 12.05 1.47 -6.88
C ILE A 562 12.27 0.97 -8.30
N LEU A 563 11.96 -0.31 -8.53
CA LEU A 563 12.03 -0.94 -9.85
C LEU A 563 10.64 -1.35 -10.31
N PHE A 564 10.34 -1.10 -11.57
CA PHE A 564 9.06 -1.44 -12.19
C PHE A 564 9.29 -2.24 -13.49
N TYR A 565 8.59 -3.36 -13.59
CA TYR A 565 8.57 -4.25 -14.75
C TYR A 565 7.23 -4.03 -15.49
N PRO A 566 7.19 -3.11 -16.48
CA PRO A 566 5.94 -2.57 -17.02
C PRO A 566 5.07 -3.58 -17.76
N LYS A 567 5.70 -4.59 -18.37
CA LYS A 567 4.99 -5.64 -19.10
C LYS A 567 4.15 -6.50 -18.16
N GLU A 568 4.73 -6.87 -17.02
CA GLU A 568 4.09 -7.70 -16.00
C GLU A 568 3.25 -6.88 -15.02
N GLY A 569 3.53 -5.58 -14.86
CA GLY A 569 2.91 -4.70 -13.87
C GLY A 569 3.46 -4.92 -12.47
N ILE A 570 4.72 -5.36 -12.38
CA ILE A 570 5.34 -5.79 -11.13
C ILE A 570 6.29 -4.74 -10.62
N TRP A 571 6.28 -4.53 -9.32
CA TRP A 571 7.09 -3.56 -8.63
C TRP A 571 7.98 -4.25 -7.60
N GLU A 572 9.14 -3.66 -7.36
CA GLU A 572 10.13 -4.11 -6.40
C GLU A 572 10.74 -2.89 -5.71
N VAL A 573 11.03 -3.01 -4.42
CA VAL A 573 11.75 -1.99 -3.66
C VAL A 573 13.08 -2.59 -3.20
N ALA A 574 14.15 -1.86 -3.41
CA ALA A 574 15.44 -2.11 -2.80
C ALA A 574 15.72 -0.97 -1.81
N SER A 575 15.64 -1.29 -0.51
CA SER A 575 15.78 -0.28 0.55
C SER A 575 17.19 0.26 0.62
N SER A 576 17.32 1.56 0.83
CA SER A 576 18.64 2.16 1.04
C SER A 576 19.25 1.70 2.36
N ILE A 577 20.55 1.40 2.32
CA ILE A 577 21.38 1.17 3.51
C ILE A 577 22.49 2.23 3.62
N GLY A 578 22.27 3.40 3.01
CA GLY A 578 23.10 4.60 3.14
C GLY A 578 24.20 4.76 2.09
N SER A 579 24.65 3.67 1.47
CA SER A 579 25.59 3.76 0.34
C SER A 579 25.24 2.81 -0.80
N SER A 580 24.27 1.93 -0.59
CA SER A 580 23.83 0.91 -1.55
C SER A 580 22.39 0.55 -1.22
N PHE A 581 21.82 -0.36 -2.00
CA PHE A 581 20.44 -0.82 -1.79
C PHE A 581 20.41 -2.31 -1.46
N MET A 582 19.52 -2.68 -0.57
CA MET A 582 19.25 -4.06 -0.19
C MET A 582 17.87 -4.46 -0.71
N ARG A 583 17.83 -5.52 -1.53
CA ARG A 583 16.59 -6.05 -2.07
C ARG A 583 15.61 -6.38 -0.94
N ARG A 584 14.39 -5.87 -1.00
CA ARG A 584 13.28 -6.45 -0.25
C ARG A 584 12.85 -7.73 -0.95
N GLU A 585 12.57 -8.77 -0.17
CA GLU A 585 12.17 -10.04 -0.77
C GLU A 585 10.89 -9.85 -1.58
N GLU A 586 10.02 -8.94 -1.14
CA GLU A 586 8.69 -8.62 -1.68
C GLU A 586 8.76 -7.92 -3.03
N ARG A 587 8.10 -8.57 -3.99
CA ARG A 587 7.57 -7.93 -5.18
C ARG A 587 6.07 -7.85 -5.04
N PHE A 588 5.48 -6.81 -5.61
CA PHE A 588 4.05 -6.56 -5.50
C PHE A 588 3.46 -6.15 -6.84
N GLY A 589 2.14 -6.32 -6.97
CA GLY A 589 1.44 -6.34 -8.24
C GLY A 589 1.01 -7.75 -8.66
N PRO A 590 0.39 -7.90 -9.84
CA PRO A 590 0.35 -6.92 -10.92
C PRO A 590 -0.60 -5.74 -10.72
N TRP A 591 -0.15 -4.54 -11.10
CA TRP A 591 -1.00 -3.38 -11.39
C TRP A 591 -0.27 -2.38 -12.29
N ALA A 592 -1.03 -1.50 -12.94
CA ALA A 592 -0.53 -0.52 -13.93
C ALA A 592 0.24 -1.17 -15.09
N ARG A 593 -0.26 -2.25 -15.69
CA ARG A 593 0.41 -2.89 -16.84
C ARG A 593 0.49 -1.98 -18.07
N GLY A 594 1.58 -2.08 -18.84
CA GLY A 594 1.73 -1.44 -20.15
C GLY A 594 3.16 -0.95 -20.46
N GLU A 595 3.69 -1.28 -21.64
CA GLU A 595 5.11 -1.11 -22.01
C GLU A 595 5.60 0.33 -22.27
N ASN A 596 4.81 1.38 -22.00
CA ASN A 596 5.21 2.79 -22.24
C ASN A 596 4.96 3.69 -21.04
N ARG A 597 5.04 3.13 -19.84
CA ARG A 597 4.71 3.84 -18.60
C ARG A 597 5.92 4.53 -17.99
N PHE A 598 5.68 5.73 -17.49
CA PHE A 598 6.64 6.50 -16.70
C PHE A 598 6.28 6.38 -15.23
N ILE A 599 7.27 6.14 -14.38
CA ILE A 599 7.06 5.99 -12.94
C ILE A 599 7.63 7.18 -12.18
N SER A 600 7.04 7.45 -11.03
CA SER A 600 7.51 8.45 -10.07
C SER A 600 7.02 8.05 -8.69
N THR A 601 7.57 8.68 -7.66
CA THR A 601 7.12 8.58 -6.29
C THR A 601 6.75 9.97 -5.76
N ALA A 602 5.86 10.03 -4.77
CA ALA A 602 5.50 11.24 -4.01
C ALA A 602 4.57 10.87 -2.84
N ASP A 603 4.62 11.58 -1.72
CA ASP A 603 3.69 11.38 -0.58
C ASP A 603 2.29 11.96 -0.90
N LEU A 604 1.37 11.16 -1.44
CA LEU A 604 0.06 11.64 -1.94
C LEU A 604 -1.00 11.76 -0.85
N ASP A 605 -0.80 11.09 0.28
CA ASP A 605 -1.75 11.03 1.40
C ASP A 605 -1.27 11.78 2.66
N GLY A 606 -0.02 12.26 2.67
CA GLY A 606 0.59 13.03 3.75
C GLY A 606 1.13 12.18 4.89
N ASN A 607 1.36 10.87 4.67
CA ASN A 607 1.79 9.94 5.72
C ASN A 607 3.32 9.97 5.98
N ARG A 608 4.06 10.80 5.24
CA ARG A 608 5.53 10.94 5.23
C ARG A 608 6.28 9.75 4.67
N ARG A 609 5.63 8.94 3.85
CA ARG A 609 6.22 7.93 2.98
C ARG A 609 5.79 8.27 1.57
N GLU A 610 6.68 8.09 0.62
CA GLU A 610 6.31 8.27 -0.76
C GLU A 610 5.46 7.10 -1.27
N ASP A 611 4.42 7.45 -2.01
CA ASP A 611 3.54 6.55 -2.73
C ASP A 611 4.04 6.34 -4.16
N LEU A 612 3.44 5.40 -4.88
CA LEU A 612 3.85 5.04 -6.23
C LEU A 612 2.91 5.62 -7.27
N LEU A 613 3.48 6.16 -8.34
CA LEU A 613 2.75 6.68 -9.49
C LEU A 613 3.23 6.02 -10.79
N SER A 614 2.29 5.75 -11.69
CA SER A 614 2.56 5.25 -13.03
C SER A 614 1.71 5.98 -14.05
N TYR A 615 2.35 6.77 -14.90
CA TYR A 615 1.73 7.53 -15.98
C TYR A 615 1.75 6.75 -17.29
N ASP A 616 0.58 6.51 -17.87
CA ASP A 616 0.43 5.99 -19.23
C ASP A 616 0.10 7.14 -20.22
N PRO A 617 1.04 7.52 -21.10
CA PRO A 617 0.83 8.59 -22.07
C PRO A 617 -0.17 8.23 -23.18
N LEU A 618 -0.43 6.95 -23.43
CA LEU A 618 -1.35 6.52 -24.48
C LEU A 618 -2.80 6.70 -24.05
N SER A 619 -3.12 6.30 -22.82
CA SER A 619 -4.47 6.47 -22.27
C SER A 619 -4.66 7.79 -21.53
N GLY A 620 -3.58 8.51 -21.22
CA GLY A 620 -3.63 9.80 -20.51
C GLY A 620 -4.09 9.63 -19.07
N VAL A 621 -3.62 8.60 -18.37
CA VAL A 621 -3.98 8.32 -16.97
C VAL A 621 -2.75 8.18 -16.09
N VAL A 622 -2.89 8.60 -14.84
CA VAL A 622 -1.95 8.32 -13.75
C VAL A 622 -2.60 7.32 -12.82
N ASP A 623 -1.99 6.15 -12.73
CA ASP A 623 -2.36 5.10 -11.79
C ASP A 623 -1.50 5.24 -10.53
N THR A 624 -2.11 5.16 -9.35
CA THR A 624 -1.40 5.31 -8.06
C THR A 624 -1.53 4.06 -7.20
N ALA A 625 -0.56 3.84 -6.31
CA ALA A 625 -0.66 2.91 -5.19
C ALA A 625 -0.17 3.61 -3.93
N LEU A 626 -1.01 3.61 -2.89
CA LEU A 626 -0.68 4.25 -1.62
C LEU A 626 0.10 3.28 -0.75
N SER A 627 1.11 3.82 -0.08
CA SER A 627 1.88 3.17 0.96
C SER A 627 1.04 3.04 2.24
N TYR A 628 1.46 2.14 3.12
CA TYR A 628 0.89 2.03 4.45
C TYR A 628 1.90 2.48 5.51
N GLN A 629 1.45 3.30 6.45
CA GLN A 629 2.24 3.59 7.63
C GLN A 629 2.21 2.40 8.59
N GLY A 630 3.32 1.66 8.66
CA GLY A 630 3.56 0.81 9.81
C GLY A 630 3.77 1.67 11.06
N ILE A 631 3.01 1.42 12.13
CA ILE A 631 3.35 1.94 13.46
C ILE A 631 4.59 1.14 13.91
N ARG A 632 5.79 1.62 13.57
CA ARG A 632 7.06 1.07 14.08
C ARG A 632 7.46 1.78 15.37
#